data_AF-A0A3A0BRM8-F1
#
_entry.id   AF-A0A3A0BRM8-F1
#
_cell.length_a   1.000
_cell.length_b   1.000
_cell.length_c   1.000
_cell.angle_alpha   90.00
_cell.angle_beta   90.00
_cell.angle_gamma   90.00
#
_symmetry.space_group_name_H-M   'P 1'
#
loop_
_entity.id
_entity.type
_entity.pdbx_description
1 polymer ?
#
loop_
_entity_poly.entity_id
_entity_poly.type
_entity_poly.pdbx_seq_one_letter_code
_entity_poly.pdbx_strand_id
1 'polypeptide(L)'
;MLEILIIGIHSRTDEETLHFLGRNLHVRYCACNGDAAQAEALIRQFDGHADAIGLDGLPATLQLGSVQRAHAAGASLARMAQQTPVVDGSGIRAGLERWGVILAGRAQPGIFAQKRILMAPGLNHPGLAQALSRRSRTLRYADPIIYFGLPDFPGVGSQATLEQAAPFTLDQLKDAPFRRIHPQPGTPAHARSDDPFVWADVIAGEIGAIRRYAPDTLQHKTVVVEAATPDDLDDLRRRGVSIAVTLMPSLDGTDGLGRWPAAVIEAALAALRPNPHAPLSEDTYLDLMADIQWTPAIRYLQPDEAGINRFAFLIHPLKVDFIHRDPKFRWTRYLPDGLVERVAAYLPPTVVGHITGGQSPTTGQRIEGYLITLGATPRQMMQHDPHFTYKRINTAARMAERLGARLMGLGAFTSVVGDAGITVAHEA
;
A
#
# COMPACT_ATOMS: atom_id res chain seq x y z
N MET A 1 5.47 36.63 5.96
CA MET A 1 5.06 35.23 6.26
C MET A 1 4.22 34.81 5.08
N LEU A 2 4.46 33.62 4.52
CA LEU A 2 3.67 33.16 3.36
C LEU A 2 2.33 32.62 3.87
N GLU A 3 1.24 33.01 3.22
CA GLU A 3 -0.14 32.64 3.56
C GLU A 3 -0.62 31.55 2.61
N ILE A 4 -1.00 30.40 3.15
CA ILE A 4 -1.55 29.27 2.40
C ILE A 4 -2.96 28.99 2.90
N LEU A 5 -3.91 28.91 1.98
CA LEU A 5 -5.26 28.44 2.29
C LEU A 5 -5.42 26.98 1.86
N ILE A 6 -5.96 26.14 2.73
CA ILE A 6 -6.34 24.78 2.40
C ILE A 6 -7.85 24.66 2.51
N ILE A 7 -8.52 24.37 1.39
CA ILE A 7 -9.95 24.13 1.31
C ILE A 7 -10.15 22.62 1.26
N GLY A 8 -10.67 22.04 2.34
CA GLY A 8 -10.79 20.59 2.49
C GLY A 8 -12.24 20.09 2.50
N ILE A 9 -12.44 18.84 2.08
CA ILE A 9 -13.67 18.06 2.33
C ILE A 9 -13.85 17.78 3.83
N HIS A 10 -12.76 17.76 4.59
CA HIS A 10 -12.75 17.54 6.03
C HIS A 10 -13.36 18.74 6.78
N SER A 11 -14.05 18.47 7.89
CA SER A 11 -14.58 19.50 8.79
C SER A 11 -13.49 20.10 9.69
N ARG A 12 -12.32 20.41 9.13
CA ARG A 12 -11.21 21.06 9.81
C ARG A 12 -11.28 22.56 9.54
N THR A 13 -11.24 23.36 10.60
CA THR A 13 -11.19 24.82 10.49
C THR A 13 -10.29 25.34 11.60
N ASP A 14 -9.01 25.45 11.29
CA ASP A 14 -7.97 25.89 12.21
C ASP A 14 -6.83 26.57 11.41
N GLU A 15 -5.85 27.08 12.16
CA GLU A 15 -4.66 27.72 11.61
C GLU A 15 -3.43 27.09 12.27
N GLU A 16 -2.39 26.83 11.49
CA GLU A 16 -1.10 26.37 12.02
C GLU A 16 0.05 27.05 11.30
N THR A 17 1.17 27.25 12.00
CA THR A 17 2.42 27.74 11.39
C THR A 17 3.35 26.56 11.18
N LEU A 18 3.80 26.39 9.95
CA LEU A 18 4.71 25.33 9.52
C LEU A 18 6.07 25.91 9.16
N HIS A 19 7.11 25.10 9.31
CA HIS A 19 8.46 25.45 8.89
C HIS A 19 8.91 24.48 7.79
N PHE A 20 9.01 24.98 6.56
CA PHE A 20 9.32 24.15 5.40
C PHE A 20 10.32 24.85 4.47
N LEU A 21 11.34 24.11 4.04
CA LEU A 21 12.46 24.62 3.23
C LEU A 21 13.07 25.93 3.77
N GLY A 22 13.23 26.02 5.10
CA GLY A 22 13.82 27.18 5.77
C GLY A 22 12.90 28.40 5.90
N ARG A 23 11.61 28.27 5.62
CA ARG A 23 10.64 29.37 5.60
C ARG A 23 9.43 29.07 6.47
N ASN A 24 8.89 30.10 7.10
CA ASN A 24 7.65 30.01 7.87
C ASN A 24 6.44 30.21 6.95
N LEU A 25 5.55 29.23 6.98
CA LEU A 25 4.29 29.19 6.25
C LEU A 25 3.15 29.27 7.27
N HIS A 26 2.21 30.17 7.06
CA HIS A 26 0.97 30.21 7.81
C HIS A 26 -0.10 29.50 7.00
N VAL A 27 -0.65 28.40 7.54
CA VAL A 27 -1.62 27.56 6.86
C VAL A 27 -2.97 27.70 7.54
N ARG A 28 -3.96 28.17 6.78
CA ARG A 28 -5.35 28.29 7.20
C ARG A 28 -6.17 27.18 6.57
N TYR A 29 -6.80 26.36 7.40
CA TYR A 29 -7.73 25.30 6.95
C TYR A 29 -9.16 25.82 6.96
N CYS A 30 -9.87 25.63 5.85
CA CYS A 30 -11.27 25.94 5.69
C CYS A 30 -12.02 24.70 5.19
N ALA A 31 -13.09 24.33 5.89
CA ALA A 31 -13.93 23.22 5.47
C ALA A 31 -14.94 23.67 4.41
N CYS A 32 -14.99 22.97 3.28
CA CYS A 32 -16.11 23.05 2.33
C CYS A 32 -17.09 21.88 2.47
N ASN A 33 -16.76 20.87 3.29
CA ASN A 33 -17.57 19.67 3.48
C ASN A 33 -17.91 18.93 2.16
N GLY A 34 -17.16 19.14 1.08
CA GLY A 34 -17.43 18.60 -0.25
C GLY A 34 -18.49 19.37 -1.05
N ASP A 35 -18.87 20.57 -0.62
CA ASP A 35 -19.74 21.49 -1.37
C ASP A 35 -18.89 22.35 -2.32
N ALA A 36 -19.14 22.19 -3.62
CA ALA A 36 -18.41 22.92 -4.66
C ALA A 36 -18.66 24.44 -4.61
N ALA A 37 -19.89 24.87 -4.36
CA ALA A 37 -20.22 26.30 -4.30
C ALA A 37 -19.56 26.98 -3.09
N GLN A 38 -19.49 26.28 -1.96
CA GLN A 38 -18.74 26.76 -0.80
C GLN A 38 -17.24 26.86 -1.09
N ALA A 39 -16.66 25.85 -1.75
CA ALA A 39 -15.26 25.90 -2.18
C ALA A 39 -15.01 27.08 -3.14
N GLU A 40 -15.88 27.30 -4.13
CA GLU A 40 -15.77 28.45 -5.03
C GLU A 40 -15.82 29.79 -4.30
N ALA A 41 -16.73 29.95 -3.33
CA ALA A 41 -16.83 31.17 -2.54
C ALA A 41 -15.56 31.46 -1.76
N LEU A 42 -14.97 30.42 -1.14
CA LEU A 42 -13.69 30.51 -0.43
C LEU A 42 -12.53 30.86 -1.39
N ILE A 43 -12.46 30.24 -2.56
CA ILE A 43 -11.43 30.56 -3.55
C ILE A 43 -11.50 32.04 -3.94
N ARG A 44 -12.69 32.55 -4.29
CA ARG A 44 -12.87 33.96 -4.66
C ARG A 44 -12.56 34.92 -3.52
N GLN A 45 -12.88 34.53 -2.28
CA GLN A 45 -12.60 35.35 -1.11
C GLN A 45 -11.10 35.51 -0.86
N PHE A 46 -10.31 34.46 -1.09
CA PHE A 46 -8.88 34.45 -0.77
C PHE A 46 -7.96 34.64 -1.99
N ASP A 47 -8.52 34.76 -3.20
CA ASP A 47 -7.77 35.16 -4.39
C ASP A 47 -7.12 36.53 -4.18
N GLY A 48 -5.81 36.62 -4.43
CA GLY A 48 -4.98 37.80 -4.16
C GLY A 48 -4.62 38.02 -2.67
N HIS A 49 -5.12 37.18 -1.75
CA HIS A 49 -4.84 37.28 -0.31
C HIS A 49 -4.01 36.11 0.23
N ALA A 50 -3.91 35.01 -0.51
CA ALA A 50 -3.03 33.89 -0.22
C ALA A 50 -1.96 33.74 -1.31
N ASP A 51 -0.79 33.23 -0.94
CA ASP A 51 0.30 32.88 -1.86
C ASP A 51 -0.01 31.59 -2.64
N ALA A 52 -0.79 30.68 -2.04
CA ALA A 52 -1.35 29.50 -2.71
C ALA A 52 -2.64 29.01 -2.04
N ILE A 53 -3.50 28.37 -2.83
CA ILE A 53 -4.71 27.67 -2.36
C ILE A 53 -4.59 26.19 -2.70
N GLY A 54 -4.62 25.32 -1.69
CA GLY A 54 -4.69 23.87 -1.84
C GLY A 54 -6.13 23.35 -1.71
N LEU A 55 -6.52 22.43 -2.58
CA LEU A 55 -7.81 21.78 -2.63
C LEU A 55 -7.69 20.33 -2.16
N ASP A 56 -7.92 20.09 -0.88
CA ASP A 56 -7.76 18.77 -0.28
C ASP A 56 -9.03 17.93 -0.47
N GLY A 57 -8.91 16.83 -1.22
CA GLY A 57 -10.00 15.92 -1.58
C GLY A 57 -11.01 16.48 -2.59
N LEU A 58 -10.64 17.51 -3.36
CA LEU A 58 -11.46 18.12 -4.41
C LEU A 58 -10.73 18.08 -5.78
N PRO A 59 -10.44 16.87 -6.32
CA PRO A 59 -9.56 16.74 -7.47
C PRO A 59 -10.17 17.38 -8.73
N ALA A 60 -9.33 18.04 -9.53
CA ALA A 60 -9.71 18.56 -10.84
C ALA A 60 -9.81 17.44 -11.90
N THR A 61 -8.97 16.42 -11.77
CA THR A 61 -8.91 15.26 -12.68
C THR A 61 -9.00 13.97 -11.88
N LEU A 62 -9.76 13.01 -12.40
CA LEU A 62 -9.79 11.63 -11.94
C LEU A 62 -8.88 10.78 -12.81
N GLN A 63 -8.08 9.91 -12.19
CA GLN A 63 -7.19 8.98 -12.86
C GLN A 63 -7.31 7.57 -12.28
N LEU A 64 -7.48 6.58 -13.16
CA LEU A 64 -7.42 5.17 -12.81
C LEU A 64 -6.69 4.39 -13.90
N GLY A 65 -5.57 3.77 -13.53
CA GLY A 65 -4.64 3.21 -14.51
C GLY A 65 -4.10 4.28 -15.47
N SER A 66 -4.18 4.01 -16.78
CA SER A 66 -3.79 4.95 -17.83
C SER A 66 -4.90 5.92 -18.24
N VAL A 67 -6.11 5.77 -17.71
CA VAL A 67 -7.27 6.57 -18.12
C VAL A 67 -7.44 7.76 -17.20
N GLN A 68 -7.74 8.92 -17.79
CA GLN A 68 -8.07 10.15 -17.07
C GLN A 68 -9.41 10.74 -17.54
N ARG A 69 -10.10 11.42 -16.62
CA ARG A 69 -11.32 12.21 -16.89
C ARG A 69 -11.30 13.47 -16.03
N ALA A 70 -11.67 14.61 -16.58
CA ALA A 70 -11.93 15.79 -15.77
C ALA A 70 -13.10 15.52 -14.81
N HIS A 71 -12.97 15.91 -13.55
CA HIS A 71 -14.07 15.93 -12.61
C HIS A 71 -14.90 17.21 -12.83
N ALA A 72 -16.20 17.09 -13.04
CA ALA A 72 -17.03 18.19 -13.53
C ALA A 72 -16.99 19.44 -12.64
N ALA A 73 -17.14 19.27 -11.33
CA ALA A 73 -17.06 20.36 -10.37
C ALA A 73 -15.60 20.75 -10.05
N GLY A 74 -14.67 19.79 -10.02
CA GLY A 74 -13.29 20.05 -9.62
C GLY A 74 -12.52 20.86 -10.67
N ALA A 75 -12.71 20.53 -11.95
CA ALA A 75 -12.04 21.20 -13.07
C ALA A 75 -12.45 22.66 -13.27
N SER A 76 -13.54 23.13 -12.65
CA SER A 76 -13.89 24.55 -12.62
C SER A 76 -13.28 25.31 -11.45
N LEU A 77 -13.01 24.67 -10.31
CA LEU A 77 -12.53 25.34 -9.09
C LEU A 77 -11.23 26.11 -9.32
N ALA A 78 -10.24 25.49 -9.96
CA ALA A 78 -8.95 26.12 -10.20
C ALA A 78 -9.04 27.40 -11.06
N ARG A 79 -10.08 27.52 -11.89
CA ARG A 79 -10.32 28.69 -12.76
C ARG A 79 -11.02 29.85 -12.04
N MET A 80 -11.40 29.68 -10.76
CA MET A 80 -12.09 30.72 -10.00
C MET A 80 -11.15 31.77 -9.41
N ALA A 81 -9.87 31.43 -9.26
CA ALA A 81 -8.82 32.38 -8.89
C ALA A 81 -8.17 32.97 -10.15
N GLN A 82 -7.90 34.27 -10.13
CA GLN A 82 -7.19 34.98 -11.19
C GLN A 82 -5.73 35.25 -10.84
N GLN A 83 -5.42 35.43 -9.55
CA GLN A 83 -4.10 35.85 -9.08
C GLN A 83 -3.40 34.72 -8.32
N THR A 84 -4.11 34.08 -7.41
CA THR A 84 -3.55 33.05 -6.53
C THR A 84 -3.56 31.68 -7.21
N PRO A 85 -2.44 30.94 -7.23
CA PRO A 85 -2.39 29.59 -7.75
C PRO A 85 -3.28 28.65 -6.92
N VAL A 86 -4.08 27.83 -7.60
CA VAL A 86 -4.95 26.81 -6.99
C VAL A 86 -4.46 25.42 -7.42
N VAL A 87 -4.18 24.56 -6.44
CA VAL A 87 -3.60 23.21 -6.62
C VAL A 87 -4.39 22.16 -5.85
N ASP A 88 -4.29 20.88 -6.20
CA ASP A 88 -5.10 19.79 -5.60
C ASP A 88 -4.29 18.54 -5.15
N GLY A 89 -2.96 18.65 -5.16
CA GLY A 89 -2.01 17.58 -4.86
C GLY A 89 -1.53 16.82 -6.10
N SER A 90 -2.25 16.90 -7.22
CA SER A 90 -1.98 16.04 -8.39
C SER A 90 -0.63 16.31 -9.05
N GLY A 91 -0.09 17.53 -8.95
CA GLY A 91 1.20 17.90 -9.56
C GLY A 91 2.40 17.17 -8.96
N ILE A 92 2.32 16.75 -7.69
CA ILE A 92 3.43 16.11 -6.97
C ILE A 92 3.13 14.68 -6.53
N ARG A 93 1.86 14.32 -6.32
CA ARG A 93 1.44 13.06 -5.68
C ARG A 93 2.08 11.86 -6.34
N ALA A 94 1.95 11.73 -7.66
CA ALA A 94 2.45 10.56 -8.37
C ALA A 94 3.98 10.44 -8.26
N GLY A 95 4.71 11.56 -8.26
CA GLY A 95 6.17 11.58 -8.08
C GLY A 95 6.58 11.12 -6.69
N LEU A 96 6.01 11.73 -5.66
CA LEU A 96 6.32 11.44 -4.26
C LEU A 96 5.86 10.04 -3.85
N GLU A 97 4.70 9.56 -4.30
CA GLU A 97 4.29 8.17 -4.05
C GLU A 97 5.30 7.16 -4.59
N ARG A 98 5.79 7.37 -5.83
CA ARG A 98 6.78 6.48 -6.45
C ARG A 98 8.08 6.45 -5.66
N TRP A 99 8.59 7.64 -5.35
CA TRP A 99 9.83 7.77 -4.59
C TRP A 99 9.68 7.23 -3.17
N GLY A 100 8.55 7.49 -2.51
CA GLY A 100 8.24 7.03 -1.17
C GLY A 100 8.21 5.51 -1.09
N VAL A 101 7.56 4.82 -2.04
CA VAL A 101 7.59 3.35 -2.09
C VAL A 101 9.02 2.82 -2.30
N ILE A 102 9.84 3.48 -3.13
CA ILE A 102 11.25 3.09 -3.34
C ILE A 102 12.05 3.25 -2.05
N LEU A 103 11.94 4.40 -1.38
CA LEU A 103 12.66 4.70 -0.14
C LEU A 103 12.21 3.80 1.00
N ALA A 104 10.90 3.55 1.14
CA ALA A 104 10.36 2.63 2.15
C ALA A 104 10.88 1.20 1.94
N GLY A 105 10.93 0.72 0.69
CA GLY A 105 11.49 -0.59 0.37
C GLY A 105 13.01 -0.71 0.62
N ARG A 106 13.76 0.40 0.54
CA ARG A 106 15.18 0.44 0.90
C ARG A 106 15.38 0.43 2.42
N ALA A 107 14.57 1.22 3.13
CA ALA A 107 14.63 1.31 4.60
C ALA A 107 14.19 0.00 5.27
N GLN A 108 13.18 -0.67 4.72
CA GLN A 108 12.68 -1.96 5.19
C GLN A 108 12.68 -3.00 4.06
N PRO A 109 13.81 -3.69 3.81
CA PRO A 109 13.89 -4.74 2.80
C PRO A 109 12.83 -5.82 3.02
N GLY A 110 12.12 -6.17 1.94
CA GLY A 110 11.06 -7.19 1.97
C GLY A 110 9.67 -6.70 2.35
N ILE A 111 9.49 -5.42 2.75
CA ILE A 111 8.17 -4.87 3.14
C ILE A 111 7.10 -5.03 2.05
N PHE A 112 7.50 -5.02 0.78
CA PHE A 112 6.61 -5.19 -0.38
C PHE A 112 6.88 -6.46 -1.22
N ALA A 113 7.91 -7.25 -0.88
CA ALA A 113 8.36 -8.37 -1.70
C ALA A 113 7.35 -9.53 -1.66
N GLN A 114 6.90 -9.97 -2.83
CA GLN A 114 5.91 -11.06 -3.01
C GLN A 114 4.58 -10.86 -2.24
N LYS A 115 4.30 -9.66 -1.75
CA LYS A 115 3.09 -9.34 -0.98
C LYS A 115 1.88 -9.28 -1.90
N ARG A 116 0.71 -9.71 -1.43
CA ARG A 116 -0.56 -9.40 -2.07
C ARG A 116 -0.94 -7.96 -1.75
N ILE A 117 -1.12 -7.15 -2.78
CA ILE A 117 -1.35 -5.71 -2.64
C ILE A 117 -2.77 -5.38 -3.07
N LEU A 118 -3.52 -4.70 -2.20
CA LEU A 118 -4.83 -4.14 -2.51
C LEU A 118 -4.74 -2.62 -2.54
N MET A 119 -5.06 -2.02 -3.69
CA MET A 119 -5.32 -0.58 -3.82
C MET A 119 -6.74 -0.29 -3.30
N ALA A 120 -6.90 0.57 -2.30
CA ALA A 120 -8.16 0.81 -1.60
C ALA A 120 -8.41 2.31 -1.34
N PRO A 121 -8.89 3.06 -2.34
CA PRO A 121 -8.98 2.72 -3.76
C PRO A 121 -7.66 3.02 -4.50
N GLY A 122 -7.57 2.64 -5.78
CA GLY A 122 -6.49 3.05 -6.67
C GLY A 122 -6.75 4.37 -7.42
N LEU A 123 -8.00 4.85 -7.43
CA LEU A 123 -8.38 6.16 -7.97
C LEU A 123 -7.46 7.25 -7.43
N ASN A 124 -6.88 8.05 -8.34
CA ASN A 124 -5.98 9.16 -8.05
C ASN A 124 -4.68 8.80 -7.30
N HIS A 125 -4.30 7.52 -7.26
CA HIS A 125 -3.01 7.04 -6.73
C HIS A 125 -2.15 6.33 -7.81
N PRO A 126 -1.91 6.94 -8.98
CA PRO A 126 -1.20 6.29 -10.07
C PRO A 126 0.28 6.02 -9.75
N GLY A 127 0.91 6.88 -8.95
CA GLY A 127 2.31 6.71 -8.55
C GLY A 127 2.49 5.52 -7.61
N LEU A 128 1.60 5.40 -6.64
CA LEU A 128 1.56 4.31 -5.66
C LEU A 128 1.31 2.96 -6.35
N ALA A 129 0.29 2.88 -7.20
CA ALA A 129 -0.02 1.67 -7.96
C ALA A 129 1.14 1.26 -8.89
N GLN A 130 1.75 2.22 -9.59
CA GLN A 130 2.88 1.95 -10.47
C GLN A 130 4.10 1.44 -9.69
N ALA A 131 4.43 2.04 -8.55
CA ALA A 131 5.59 1.65 -7.77
C ALA A 131 5.41 0.27 -7.10
N LEU A 132 4.21 -0.01 -6.59
CA LEU A 132 3.89 -1.29 -5.95
C LEU A 132 3.81 -2.44 -6.97
N SER A 133 3.26 -2.22 -8.17
CA SER A 133 3.23 -3.25 -9.23
C SER A 133 4.62 -3.70 -9.70
N ARG A 134 5.65 -2.86 -9.54
CA ARG A 134 7.05 -3.24 -9.82
C ARG A 134 7.68 -4.10 -8.71
N ARG A 135 7.10 -4.10 -7.50
CA ARG A 135 7.59 -4.85 -6.32
C ARG A 135 6.85 -6.16 -6.09
N SER A 136 5.59 -6.23 -6.53
CA SER A 136 4.77 -7.44 -6.45
C SER A 136 3.98 -7.68 -7.72
N ARG A 137 3.89 -8.95 -8.12
CA ARG A 137 3.08 -9.41 -9.25
C ARG A 137 1.60 -9.55 -8.93
N THR A 138 1.20 -9.34 -7.67
CA THR A 138 -0.14 -9.65 -7.20
C THR A 138 -0.81 -8.39 -6.64
N LEU A 139 -1.37 -7.59 -7.54
CA LEU A 139 -2.05 -6.34 -7.23
C LEU A 139 -3.54 -6.41 -7.63
N ARG A 140 -4.42 -5.97 -6.75
CA ARG A 140 -5.86 -5.79 -6.97
C ARG A 140 -6.31 -4.37 -6.60
N TYR A 141 -7.47 -3.98 -7.09
CA TYR A 141 -8.12 -2.69 -6.90
C TYR A 141 -9.48 -2.90 -6.25
N ALA A 142 -9.69 -2.29 -5.08
CA ALA A 142 -10.96 -2.30 -4.38
C ALA A 142 -11.96 -1.28 -4.95
N ASP A 143 -11.57 -0.48 -5.96
CA ASP A 143 -12.40 0.56 -6.58
C ASP A 143 -13.82 0.07 -6.94
N PRO A 144 -14.01 -1.11 -7.60
CA PRO A 144 -15.36 -1.56 -7.96
C PRO A 144 -16.21 -1.90 -6.73
N ILE A 145 -15.56 -2.38 -5.67
CA ILE A 145 -16.20 -2.77 -4.42
C ILE A 145 -16.55 -1.51 -3.63
N ILE A 146 -15.60 -0.59 -3.46
CA ILE A 146 -15.78 0.68 -2.74
C ILE A 146 -16.88 1.52 -3.40
N TYR A 147 -16.76 1.81 -4.71
CA TYR A 147 -17.60 2.81 -5.37
C TYR A 147 -18.93 2.29 -5.91
N PHE A 148 -19.03 0.99 -6.21
CA PHE A 148 -20.22 0.38 -6.81
C PHE A 148 -20.81 -0.78 -5.99
N GLY A 149 -20.16 -1.20 -4.90
CA GLY A 149 -20.67 -2.27 -4.05
C GLY A 149 -20.68 -3.63 -4.73
N LEU A 150 -19.81 -3.86 -5.72
CA LEU A 150 -19.72 -5.15 -6.38
C LEU A 150 -19.21 -6.23 -5.40
N PRO A 151 -19.69 -7.47 -5.51
CA PRO A 151 -19.15 -8.61 -4.77
C PRO A 151 -17.72 -8.97 -5.23
N ASP A 152 -16.94 -9.63 -4.35
CA ASP A 152 -15.62 -10.16 -4.70
C ASP A 152 -15.74 -11.42 -5.56
N PHE A 153 -15.84 -11.25 -6.88
CA PHE A 153 -15.83 -12.35 -7.84
C PHE A 153 -14.49 -12.44 -8.58
N PRO A 154 -14.08 -13.64 -9.05
CA PRO A 154 -12.84 -13.82 -9.81
C PRO A 154 -12.73 -12.83 -10.97
N GLY A 155 -11.64 -12.07 -10.98
CA GLY A 155 -11.36 -11.05 -11.99
C GLY A 155 -11.77 -9.63 -11.59
N VAL A 156 -12.76 -9.44 -10.70
CA VAL A 156 -13.15 -8.10 -10.23
C VAL A 156 -11.96 -7.42 -9.53
N GLY A 157 -11.65 -6.21 -9.94
CA GLY A 157 -10.53 -5.45 -9.37
C GLY A 157 -9.15 -6.00 -9.73
N SER A 158 -9.03 -7.00 -10.60
CA SER A 158 -7.71 -7.49 -11.02
C SER A 158 -7.01 -6.45 -11.91
N GLN A 159 -5.67 -6.48 -11.91
CA GLN A 159 -4.88 -5.64 -12.82
C GLN A 159 -5.26 -5.88 -14.30
N ALA A 160 -5.55 -7.11 -14.70
CA ALA A 160 -5.95 -7.44 -16.06
C ALA A 160 -7.29 -6.81 -16.47
N THR A 161 -8.23 -6.67 -15.54
CA THR A 161 -9.53 -6.05 -15.81
C THR A 161 -9.53 -4.53 -15.69
N LEU A 162 -8.48 -3.95 -15.08
CA LEU A 162 -8.42 -2.51 -14.79
C LEU A 162 -8.57 -1.67 -16.06
N GLU A 163 -7.84 -2.01 -17.12
CA GLU A 163 -7.82 -1.21 -18.36
C GLU A 163 -9.20 -1.15 -19.02
N GLN A 164 -9.97 -2.24 -18.94
CA GLN A 164 -11.33 -2.32 -19.49
C GLN A 164 -12.35 -1.64 -18.58
N ALA A 165 -12.18 -1.75 -17.26
CA ALA A 165 -13.11 -1.19 -16.28
C ALA A 165 -12.89 0.30 -16.00
N ALA A 166 -11.67 0.81 -16.21
CA ALA A 166 -11.30 2.18 -15.85
C ALA A 166 -12.12 3.25 -16.60
N PRO A 167 -12.32 3.19 -17.94
CA PRO A 167 -13.15 4.17 -18.63
C PRO A 167 -14.57 4.25 -18.05
N PHE A 168 -15.22 3.10 -17.88
CA PHE A 168 -16.57 3.02 -17.29
C PHE A 168 -16.60 3.55 -15.85
N THR A 169 -15.61 3.18 -15.04
CA THR A 169 -15.51 3.64 -13.65
C THR A 169 -15.38 5.16 -13.58
N LEU A 170 -14.50 5.75 -14.40
CA LEU A 170 -14.30 7.19 -14.42
C LEU A 170 -15.50 7.94 -15.01
N ASP A 171 -16.16 7.40 -16.03
CA ASP A 171 -17.37 8.01 -16.62
C ASP A 171 -18.54 8.04 -15.61
N GLN A 172 -18.62 7.08 -14.68
CA GLN A 172 -19.60 7.07 -13.58
C GLN A 172 -19.21 7.98 -12.40
N LEU A 173 -17.92 8.31 -12.24
CA LEU A 173 -17.40 9.09 -11.10
C LEU A 173 -17.10 10.55 -11.44
N LYS A 174 -16.98 10.92 -12.71
CA LYS A 174 -16.64 12.29 -13.15
C LYS A 174 -17.61 13.37 -12.65
N ASP A 175 -18.87 13.00 -12.39
CA ASP A 175 -19.92 13.90 -11.90
C ASP A 175 -20.33 13.57 -10.45
N ALA A 176 -19.62 12.65 -9.79
CA ALA A 176 -19.97 12.21 -8.45
C ALA A 176 -19.67 13.29 -7.40
N PRO A 177 -20.43 13.36 -6.29
CA PRO A 177 -20.06 14.25 -5.19
C PRO A 177 -18.65 13.95 -4.65
N PHE A 178 -17.91 14.97 -4.23
CA PHE A 178 -16.54 14.81 -3.71
C PHE A 178 -16.45 13.77 -2.59
N ARG A 179 -17.44 13.73 -1.68
CA ARG A 179 -17.54 12.73 -0.60
C ARG A 179 -17.65 11.28 -1.08
N ARG A 180 -18.08 11.06 -2.33
CA ARG A 180 -18.14 9.72 -2.94
C ARG A 180 -16.78 9.29 -3.47
N ILE A 181 -16.02 10.19 -4.11
CA ILE A 181 -14.70 9.89 -4.68
C ILE A 181 -13.57 9.96 -3.64
N HIS A 182 -13.76 10.71 -2.56
CA HIS A 182 -12.86 10.81 -1.41
C HIS A 182 -13.59 10.42 -0.11
N PRO A 183 -13.83 9.11 0.13
CA PRO A 183 -14.61 8.65 1.28
C PRO A 183 -13.95 9.03 2.60
N GLN A 184 -14.75 9.53 3.53
CA GLN A 184 -14.31 9.89 4.88
C GLN A 184 -14.36 8.67 5.82
N PRO A 185 -13.55 8.62 6.90
CA PRO A 185 -13.67 7.60 7.93
C PRO A 185 -15.10 7.51 8.49
N GLY A 186 -15.47 6.32 8.97
CA GLY A 186 -16.77 6.05 9.61
C GLY A 186 -17.54 4.94 8.93
N THR A 187 -18.72 4.61 9.46
CA THR A 187 -19.50 3.46 8.98
C THR A 187 -20.03 3.71 7.56
N PRO A 188 -19.88 2.74 6.64
CA PRO A 188 -20.45 2.86 5.31
C PRO A 188 -21.96 2.64 5.38
N ALA A 189 -22.74 3.37 4.56
CA ALA A 189 -24.20 3.19 4.50
C ALA A 189 -24.60 1.77 4.07
N HIS A 190 -23.73 1.12 3.29
CA HIS A 190 -23.88 -0.26 2.86
C HIS A 190 -22.56 -0.98 3.08
N ALA A 191 -22.60 -2.15 3.70
CA ALA A 191 -21.42 -3.00 3.87
C ALA A 191 -20.78 -3.35 2.51
N ARG A 192 -19.48 -3.61 2.54
CA ARG A 192 -18.68 -4.09 1.42
C ARG A 192 -18.09 -5.45 1.79
N SER A 193 -17.67 -6.23 0.79
CA SER A 193 -16.98 -7.48 1.07
C SER A 193 -15.64 -7.19 1.74
N ASP A 194 -15.37 -7.92 2.82
CA ASP A 194 -14.09 -7.92 3.54
C ASP A 194 -13.02 -8.73 2.80
N ASP A 195 -13.43 -9.62 1.89
CA ASP A 195 -12.55 -10.61 1.24
C ASP A 195 -11.31 -10.00 0.57
N PRO A 196 -11.40 -8.86 -0.16
CA PRO A 196 -10.21 -8.22 -0.73
C PRO A 196 -9.24 -7.74 0.34
N PHE A 197 -9.75 -7.19 1.44
CA PHE A 197 -8.93 -6.71 2.56
C PHE A 197 -8.29 -7.88 3.30
N VAL A 198 -9.02 -8.96 3.54
CA VAL A 198 -8.52 -10.20 4.15
C VAL A 198 -7.44 -10.82 3.27
N TRP A 199 -7.65 -10.83 1.96
CA TRP A 199 -6.70 -11.34 0.97
C TRP A 199 -5.38 -10.55 0.93
N ALA A 200 -5.39 -9.25 1.21
CA ALA A 200 -4.21 -8.42 1.09
C ALA A 200 -3.20 -8.65 2.23
N ASP A 201 -1.90 -8.64 1.91
CA ASP A 201 -0.82 -8.51 2.89
C ASP A 201 -0.45 -7.02 3.07
N VAL A 202 -0.63 -6.21 2.01
CA VAL A 202 -0.46 -4.75 2.01
C VAL A 202 -1.74 -4.09 1.48
N ILE A 203 -2.26 -3.11 2.21
CA ILE A 203 -3.39 -2.26 1.78
C ILE A 203 -2.83 -0.87 1.50
N ALA A 204 -3.06 -0.34 0.30
CA ALA A 204 -2.47 0.92 -0.15
C ALA A 204 -3.54 1.84 -0.76
N GLY A 205 -3.47 3.16 -0.54
CA GLY A 205 -4.42 4.10 -1.14
C GLY A 205 -4.86 5.18 -0.16
N GLU A 206 -6.16 5.42 -0.09
CA GLU A 206 -6.74 6.54 0.66
C GLU A 206 -7.14 6.13 2.08
N ILE A 207 -6.60 6.82 3.10
CA ILE A 207 -6.79 6.44 4.50
C ILE A 207 -8.26 6.51 4.92
N GLY A 208 -8.99 7.51 4.42
CA GLY A 208 -10.42 7.67 4.70
C GLY A 208 -11.26 6.51 4.18
N ALA A 209 -10.93 5.99 2.99
CA ALA A 209 -11.60 4.84 2.42
C ALA A 209 -11.24 3.53 3.14
N ILE A 210 -9.96 3.34 3.50
CA ILE A 210 -9.51 2.18 4.28
C ILE A 210 -10.27 2.15 5.62
N ARG A 211 -10.29 3.25 6.36
CA ARG A 211 -10.97 3.33 7.67
C ARG A 211 -12.49 3.18 7.57
N ARG A 212 -13.08 3.43 6.40
CA ARG A 212 -14.52 3.28 6.16
C ARG A 212 -14.92 1.88 5.71
N TYR A 213 -14.14 1.24 4.86
CA TYR A 213 -14.57 0.02 4.17
C TYR A 213 -13.78 -1.24 4.57
N ALA A 214 -12.60 -1.10 5.17
CA ALA A 214 -11.86 -2.25 5.66
C ALA A 214 -12.51 -2.82 6.93
N PRO A 215 -12.39 -4.14 7.17
CA PRO A 215 -12.88 -4.76 8.40
C PRO A 215 -12.21 -4.20 9.65
N ASP A 216 -12.80 -4.47 10.81
CA ASP A 216 -12.26 -4.06 12.11
C ASP A 216 -10.98 -4.83 12.48
N THR A 217 -10.67 -5.94 11.80
CA THR A 217 -9.46 -6.74 12.03
C THR A 217 -8.56 -6.72 10.80
N LEU A 218 -7.38 -6.11 10.96
CA LEU A 218 -6.33 -5.94 9.97
C LEU A 218 -4.98 -6.46 10.47
N GLN A 219 -5.02 -7.52 11.29
CA GLN A 219 -3.83 -8.16 11.88
C GLN A 219 -2.78 -8.54 10.83
N HIS A 220 -1.51 -8.31 11.15
CA HIS A 220 -0.35 -8.68 10.35
C HIS A 220 -0.24 -7.96 8.98
N LYS A 221 -1.02 -6.89 8.77
CA LYS A 221 -1.04 -6.14 7.51
C LYS A 221 -0.14 -4.91 7.58
N THR A 222 0.36 -4.52 6.42
CA THR A 222 0.98 -3.21 6.21
C THR A 222 -0.03 -2.28 5.53
N VAL A 223 -0.18 -1.06 6.03
CA VAL A 223 -0.98 0.00 5.41
C VAL A 223 -0.05 1.07 4.83
N VAL A 224 -0.25 1.45 3.57
CA VAL A 224 0.55 2.45 2.86
C VAL A 224 -0.35 3.54 2.34
N VAL A 225 -0.21 4.76 2.85
CA VAL A 225 -1.08 5.89 2.50
C VAL A 225 -0.26 7.13 2.22
N GLU A 226 -0.88 8.11 1.57
CA GLU A 226 -0.26 9.40 1.30
C GLU A 226 0.18 10.08 2.61
N ALA A 227 -0.77 10.28 3.51
CA ALA A 227 -0.58 10.91 4.81
C ALA A 227 -1.47 10.25 5.87
N ALA A 228 -1.10 10.38 7.14
CA ALA A 228 -1.91 9.89 8.26
C ALA A 228 -1.79 10.80 9.48
N THR A 229 -2.93 11.10 10.09
CA THR A 229 -3.00 11.79 11.38
C THR A 229 -2.74 10.82 12.54
N PRO A 230 -2.47 11.33 13.76
CA PRO A 230 -2.41 10.47 14.95
C PRO A 230 -3.67 9.61 15.14
N ASP A 231 -4.86 10.18 14.89
CA ASP A 231 -6.14 9.46 15.00
C ASP A 231 -6.26 8.32 13.99
N ASP A 232 -5.72 8.51 12.78
CA ASP A 232 -5.64 7.43 11.78
C ASP A 232 -4.75 6.28 12.28
N LEU A 233 -3.58 6.60 12.82
CA LEU A 233 -2.65 5.59 13.34
C LEU A 233 -3.21 4.85 14.54
N ASP A 234 -3.92 5.55 15.42
CA ASP A 234 -4.60 4.93 16.56
C ASP A 234 -5.72 3.99 16.12
N ASP A 235 -6.46 4.36 15.08
CA ASP A 235 -7.46 3.48 14.46
C ASP A 235 -6.82 2.23 13.87
N LEU A 236 -5.79 2.38 13.05
CA LEU A 236 -5.06 1.25 12.46
C LEU A 236 -4.44 0.35 13.53
N ARG A 237 -3.90 0.94 14.60
CA ARG A 237 -3.34 0.18 15.73
C ARG A 237 -4.40 -0.68 16.41
N ARG A 238 -5.58 -0.12 16.70
CA ARG A 238 -6.70 -0.86 17.30
C ARG A 238 -7.16 -2.02 16.42
N ARG A 239 -7.10 -1.86 15.10
CA ARG A 239 -7.43 -2.93 14.14
C ARG A 239 -6.34 -4.00 14.01
N GLY A 240 -5.18 -3.83 14.66
CA GLY A 240 -4.08 -4.80 14.62
C GLY A 240 -3.13 -4.64 13.43
N VAL A 241 -3.17 -3.52 12.70
CA VAL A 241 -2.18 -3.25 11.64
C VAL A 241 -0.78 -3.31 12.24
N SER A 242 0.16 -3.93 11.53
CA SER A 242 1.54 -4.12 11.96
C SER A 242 2.38 -2.89 11.67
N ILE A 243 2.31 -2.42 10.42
CA ILE A 243 3.14 -1.34 9.90
C ILE A 243 2.25 -0.34 9.18
N ALA A 244 2.37 0.93 9.52
CA ALA A 244 1.86 2.04 8.73
C ALA A 244 3.01 2.76 8.02
N VAL A 245 2.83 3.07 6.75
CA VAL A 245 3.77 3.82 5.92
C VAL A 245 3.06 5.06 5.38
N THR A 246 3.61 6.25 5.63
CA THR A 246 3.17 7.51 5.03
C THR A 246 4.17 7.98 3.99
N LEU A 247 3.67 8.49 2.87
CA LEU A 247 4.46 8.79 1.68
C LEU A 247 4.68 10.29 1.46
N MET A 248 4.03 11.17 2.20
CA MET A 248 4.27 12.62 2.09
C MET A 248 5.38 13.10 3.03
N PRO A 249 6.11 14.16 2.66
CA PRO A 249 7.02 14.85 3.55
C PRO A 249 6.35 15.33 4.83
N SER A 250 7.09 15.29 5.93
CA SER A 250 6.68 15.96 7.16
C SER A 250 7.11 17.42 7.13
N LEU A 251 6.21 18.31 7.55
CA LEU A 251 6.41 19.76 7.60
C LEU A 251 6.76 20.26 9.02
N ASP A 252 6.95 19.34 9.98
CA ASP A 252 7.33 19.60 11.38
C ASP A 252 8.65 18.94 11.79
N GLY A 253 9.48 18.55 10.82
CA GLY A 253 10.81 17.97 11.04
C GLY A 253 10.99 16.58 10.43
N THR A 254 12.22 16.07 10.45
CA THR A 254 12.61 14.84 9.74
C THR A 254 11.99 13.56 10.31
N ASP A 255 11.58 13.58 11.59
CA ASP A 255 11.01 12.42 12.28
C ASP A 255 9.48 12.45 12.35
N GLY A 256 8.84 13.45 11.74
CA GLY A 256 7.39 13.60 11.78
C GLY A 256 6.66 12.51 10.99
N LEU A 257 5.35 12.40 11.24
CA LEU A 257 4.52 11.33 10.69
C LEU A 257 4.18 11.52 9.20
N GLY A 258 4.43 12.68 8.60
CA GLY A 258 3.88 13.00 7.29
C GLY A 258 2.35 13.06 7.34
N ARG A 259 1.79 13.95 8.18
CA ARG A 259 0.33 14.08 8.36
C ARG A 259 -0.37 14.95 7.30
N TRP A 260 0.40 15.60 6.44
CA TRP A 260 -0.12 16.54 5.46
C TRP A 260 -0.34 15.88 4.11
N PRO A 261 -1.55 15.95 3.55
CA PRO A 261 -1.82 15.41 2.22
C PRO A 261 -1.08 16.23 1.15
N ALA A 262 -0.96 15.65 -0.04
CA ALA A 262 -0.28 16.20 -1.20
C ALA A 262 -0.81 17.59 -1.57
N ALA A 263 -2.10 17.88 -1.37
CA ALA A 263 -2.64 19.22 -1.62
C ALA A 263 -1.97 20.30 -0.75
N VAL A 264 -1.63 19.98 0.50
CA VAL A 264 -0.92 20.89 1.41
C VAL A 264 0.55 21.02 1.00
N ILE A 265 1.21 19.89 0.71
CA ILE A 265 2.61 19.89 0.28
C ILE A 265 2.77 20.67 -1.04
N GLU A 266 1.88 20.45 -2.01
CA GLU A 266 1.88 21.15 -3.30
C GLU A 266 1.64 22.64 -3.11
N ALA A 267 0.68 23.03 -2.27
CA ALA A 267 0.41 24.44 -1.98
C ALA A 267 1.61 25.11 -1.29
N ALA A 268 2.30 24.40 -0.39
CA ALA A 268 3.54 24.88 0.22
C ALA A 268 4.65 25.10 -0.81
N LEU A 269 4.88 24.13 -1.71
CA LEU A 269 5.86 24.27 -2.79
C LEU A 269 5.47 25.40 -3.76
N ALA A 270 4.20 25.50 -4.11
CA ALA A 270 3.68 26.55 -4.97
C ALA A 270 3.88 27.94 -4.35
N ALA A 271 3.66 28.11 -3.04
CA ALA A 271 3.90 29.37 -2.33
C ALA A 271 5.40 29.69 -2.19
N LEU A 272 6.25 28.66 -2.07
CA LEU A 272 7.71 28.80 -1.92
C LEU A 272 8.45 28.98 -3.24
N ARG A 273 7.76 28.92 -4.38
CA ARG A 273 8.43 28.99 -5.68
C ARG A 273 9.24 30.29 -5.83
N PRO A 274 10.49 30.22 -6.33
CA PRO A 274 11.33 31.41 -6.48
C PRO A 274 10.71 32.50 -7.35
N ASN A 275 10.00 32.10 -8.42
CA ASN A 275 9.26 33.00 -9.30
C ASN A 275 7.75 32.76 -9.15
N PRO A 276 7.00 33.67 -8.47
CA PRO A 276 5.56 33.58 -8.32
C PRO A 276 4.76 33.51 -9.63
N HIS A 277 5.34 33.86 -10.78
CA HIS A 277 4.66 33.78 -12.08
C HIS A 277 5.11 32.58 -12.92
N ALA A 278 6.05 31.76 -12.43
CA ALA A 278 6.43 30.54 -13.13
C ALA A 278 5.24 29.56 -13.22
N PRO A 279 5.06 28.88 -14.37
CA PRO A 279 4.02 27.87 -14.50
C PRO A 279 4.28 26.73 -13.53
N LEU A 280 3.23 26.18 -12.93
CA LEU A 280 3.29 24.97 -12.11
C LEU A 280 3.30 23.74 -13.03
N SER A 281 4.41 23.52 -13.73
CA SER A 281 4.65 22.36 -14.58
C SER A 281 5.35 21.24 -13.81
N GLU A 282 5.45 20.06 -14.44
CA GLU A 282 6.24 18.94 -13.90
C GLU A 282 7.70 19.37 -13.64
N ASP A 283 8.33 20.09 -14.57
CA ASP A 283 9.70 20.60 -14.41
C ASP A 283 9.82 21.53 -13.19
N THR A 284 8.87 22.46 -13.02
CA THR A 284 8.84 23.36 -11.85
C THR A 284 8.77 22.56 -10.56
N TYR A 285 7.93 21.52 -10.48
CA TYR A 285 7.86 20.69 -9.28
C TYR A 285 9.08 19.82 -9.08
N LEU A 286 9.72 19.31 -10.14
CA LEU A 286 10.97 18.57 -10.02
C LEU A 286 12.07 19.44 -9.38
N ASP A 287 12.18 20.69 -9.82
CA ASP A 287 13.12 21.66 -9.23
C ASP A 287 12.78 21.96 -7.77
N LEU A 288 11.51 22.23 -7.44
CA LEU A 288 11.07 22.50 -6.07
C LEU A 288 11.25 21.30 -5.13
N MET A 289 11.09 20.08 -5.65
CA MET A 289 11.27 18.85 -4.88
C MET A 289 12.74 18.47 -4.69
N ALA A 290 13.65 18.95 -5.52
CA ALA A 290 15.08 18.61 -5.45
C ALA A 290 15.71 18.98 -4.10
N ASP A 291 15.22 20.04 -3.47
CA ASP A 291 15.71 20.53 -2.17
C ASP A 291 15.02 19.87 -0.96
N ILE A 292 13.99 19.04 -1.20
CA ILE A 292 13.28 18.36 -0.12
C ILE A 292 14.14 17.19 0.40
N GLN A 293 14.69 17.35 1.60
CA GLN A 293 15.27 16.24 2.35
C GLN A 293 14.16 15.47 3.08
N TRP A 294 13.73 14.36 2.48
CA TRP A 294 12.61 13.58 2.99
C TRP A 294 12.82 12.07 2.86
N THR A 295 12.27 11.35 3.83
CA THR A 295 12.06 9.90 3.78
C THR A 295 10.65 9.57 4.25
N PRO A 296 9.97 8.58 3.65
CA PRO A 296 8.66 8.12 4.11
C PRO A 296 8.73 7.64 5.55
N ALA A 297 7.70 7.92 6.36
CA ALA A 297 7.68 7.44 7.74
C ALA A 297 7.21 5.99 7.75
N ILE A 298 7.96 5.11 8.43
CA ILE A 298 7.58 3.72 8.67
C ILE A 298 7.35 3.56 10.17
N ARG A 299 6.14 3.20 10.56
CA ARG A 299 5.74 3.03 11.96
C ARG A 299 5.26 1.62 12.23
N TYR A 300 5.93 0.94 13.15
CA TYR A 300 5.40 -0.28 13.74
C TYR A 300 4.31 0.12 14.74
N LEU A 301 3.08 -0.35 14.49
CA LEU A 301 1.94 -0.06 15.35
C LEU A 301 1.76 -1.13 16.43
N GLN A 302 2.30 -2.33 16.21
CA GLN A 302 2.41 -3.40 17.19
C GLN A 302 3.86 -3.50 17.71
N PRO A 303 4.15 -3.10 18.97
CA PRO A 303 5.51 -3.08 19.51
C PRO A 303 6.17 -4.47 19.55
N ASP A 304 5.38 -5.50 19.76
CA ASP A 304 5.81 -6.89 19.82
C ASP A 304 6.24 -7.43 18.46
N GLU A 305 5.87 -6.81 17.35
CA GLU A 305 6.30 -7.20 16.00
C GLU A 305 7.50 -6.40 15.47
N ALA A 306 7.88 -5.33 16.17
CA ALA A 306 8.98 -4.47 15.77
C ALA A 306 10.34 -5.19 15.89
N GLY A 307 11.18 -5.03 14.86
CA GLY A 307 12.56 -5.50 14.88
C GLY A 307 12.75 -7.02 14.86
N ILE A 308 11.71 -7.82 14.62
CA ILE A 308 11.83 -9.28 14.51
C ILE A 308 12.47 -9.67 13.17
N ASN A 309 13.58 -10.39 13.22
CA ASN A 309 14.17 -11.01 12.03
C ASN A 309 13.49 -12.37 11.77
N ARG A 310 12.91 -12.53 10.58
CA ARG A 310 12.21 -13.77 10.22
C ARG A 310 13.08 -14.64 9.32
N PHE A 311 12.99 -15.96 9.52
CA PHE A 311 13.57 -16.97 8.65
C PHE A 311 12.52 -18.01 8.25
N ALA A 312 12.84 -18.83 7.25
CA ALA A 312 12.06 -20.00 6.89
C ALA A 312 12.96 -21.22 6.78
N PHE A 313 12.39 -22.39 6.96
CA PHE A 313 13.07 -23.66 6.77
C PHE A 313 12.19 -24.57 5.92
N LEU A 314 12.71 -24.97 4.76
CA LEU A 314 12.03 -25.88 3.85
C LEU A 314 12.30 -27.32 4.28
N ILE A 315 11.22 -28.08 4.45
CA ILE A 315 11.23 -29.50 4.79
C ILE A 315 10.40 -30.30 3.79
N HIS A 316 10.45 -31.62 3.92
CA HIS A 316 9.61 -32.53 3.16
C HIS A 316 9.31 -33.78 4.00
N PRO A 317 8.18 -34.49 3.75
CA PRO A 317 7.91 -35.74 4.43
C PRO A 317 8.97 -36.78 4.03
N LEU A 318 9.59 -37.43 5.02
CA LEU A 318 10.56 -38.51 4.76
C LEU A 318 9.88 -39.79 4.26
N LYS A 319 8.62 -40.00 4.63
CA LYS A 319 7.76 -41.14 4.28
C LYS A 319 6.31 -40.68 4.15
N VAL A 320 5.50 -41.41 3.39
CA VAL A 320 4.07 -41.13 3.21
C VAL A 320 3.29 -41.09 4.53
N ASP A 321 3.72 -41.85 5.54
CA ASP A 321 3.13 -41.86 6.88
C ASP A 321 3.10 -40.46 7.55
N PHE A 322 4.06 -39.58 7.24
CA PHE A 322 4.01 -38.19 7.72
C PHE A 322 2.84 -37.40 7.12
N ILE A 323 2.46 -37.68 5.87
CA ILE A 323 1.30 -37.09 5.22
C ILE A 323 0.02 -37.62 5.87
N HIS A 324 -0.06 -38.92 6.15
CA HIS A 324 -1.22 -39.52 6.83
C HIS A 324 -1.43 -39.00 8.26
N ARG A 325 -0.36 -38.58 8.95
CA ARG A 325 -0.43 -38.06 10.32
C ARG A 325 -0.77 -36.57 10.39
N ASP A 326 -0.56 -35.82 9.32
CA ASP A 326 -0.93 -34.40 9.28
C ASP A 326 -2.44 -34.24 9.51
N PRO A 327 -2.88 -33.41 10.48
CA PRO A 327 -4.29 -33.18 10.77
C PRO A 327 -5.18 -32.90 9.56
N LYS A 328 -4.68 -32.18 8.56
CA LYS A 328 -5.40 -31.82 7.32
C LYS A 328 -5.55 -33.00 6.36
N PHE A 329 -4.65 -33.97 6.44
CA PHE A 329 -4.56 -35.10 5.51
C PHE A 329 -4.81 -36.47 6.17
N ARG A 330 -5.29 -36.51 7.42
CA ARG A 330 -5.59 -37.76 8.15
C ARG A 330 -6.50 -38.74 7.42
N TRP A 331 -7.39 -38.25 6.56
CA TRP A 331 -8.29 -39.06 5.76
C TRP A 331 -7.56 -39.88 4.69
N THR A 332 -6.34 -39.47 4.29
CA THR A 332 -5.54 -40.17 3.27
C THR A 332 -5.04 -41.55 3.73
N ARG A 333 -5.12 -41.87 5.02
CA ARG A 333 -4.76 -43.21 5.57
C ARG A 333 -5.61 -44.36 5.02
N TYR A 334 -6.74 -44.03 4.39
CA TYR A 334 -7.64 -44.99 3.76
C TYR A 334 -7.37 -45.15 2.25
N LEU A 335 -6.41 -44.39 1.71
CA LEU A 335 -6.02 -44.45 0.31
C LEU A 335 -4.70 -45.21 0.13
N PRO A 336 -4.43 -45.77 -1.07
CA PRO A 336 -3.15 -46.40 -1.35
C PRO A 336 -1.98 -45.40 -1.25
N ASP A 337 -0.94 -45.76 -0.51
CA ASP A 337 0.27 -44.94 -0.30
C ASP A 337 0.86 -44.37 -1.59
N GLY A 338 0.97 -45.18 -2.64
CA GLY A 338 1.51 -44.75 -3.93
C GLY A 338 0.67 -43.67 -4.62
N LEU A 339 -0.66 -43.70 -4.43
CA LEU A 339 -1.54 -42.66 -4.95
C LEU A 339 -1.39 -41.38 -4.13
N VAL A 340 -1.38 -41.50 -2.80
CA VAL A 340 -1.24 -40.35 -1.89
C VAL A 340 0.08 -39.63 -2.12
N GLU A 341 1.18 -40.37 -2.21
CA GLU A 341 2.50 -39.82 -2.44
C GLU A 341 2.59 -39.08 -3.79
N ARG A 342 2.01 -39.68 -4.85
CA ARG A 342 1.98 -39.08 -6.19
C ARG A 342 1.16 -37.80 -6.21
N VAL A 343 -0.03 -37.79 -5.60
CA VAL A 343 -0.90 -36.60 -5.55
C VAL A 343 -0.27 -35.51 -4.67
N ALA A 344 0.25 -35.88 -3.50
CA ALA A 344 0.88 -34.96 -2.56
C ALA A 344 2.08 -34.23 -3.19
N ALA A 345 2.83 -34.91 -4.07
CA ALA A 345 3.94 -34.30 -4.78
C ALA A 345 3.53 -33.10 -5.66
N TYR A 346 2.25 -32.93 -6.03
CA TYR A 346 1.75 -31.77 -6.78
C TYR A 346 1.05 -30.72 -5.93
N LEU A 347 0.92 -30.95 -4.62
CA LEU A 347 0.37 -29.94 -3.72
C LEU A 347 1.30 -28.73 -3.61
N PRO A 348 0.73 -27.51 -3.49
CA PRO A 348 1.53 -26.32 -3.25
C PRO A 348 2.28 -26.42 -1.91
N PRO A 349 3.40 -25.69 -1.75
CA PRO A 349 4.07 -25.58 -0.46
C PRO A 349 3.10 -25.08 0.62
N THR A 350 3.24 -25.57 1.84
CA THR A 350 2.38 -25.16 2.96
C THR A 350 3.20 -24.89 4.21
N VAL A 351 2.78 -23.89 4.99
CA VAL A 351 3.33 -23.65 6.33
C VAL A 351 2.75 -24.68 7.29
N VAL A 352 3.63 -25.41 7.96
CA VAL A 352 3.29 -26.47 8.93
C VAL A 352 3.68 -26.13 10.36
N GLY A 353 4.46 -25.07 10.56
CA GLY A 353 4.81 -24.58 11.89
C GLY A 353 5.30 -23.14 11.88
N HIS A 354 5.07 -22.45 12.99
CA HIS A 354 5.61 -21.13 13.29
C HIS A 354 6.41 -21.22 14.59
N ILE A 355 7.68 -20.86 14.51
CA ILE A 355 8.63 -20.86 15.61
C ILE A 355 8.67 -19.43 16.15
N THR A 356 8.32 -19.28 17.43
CA THR A 356 8.30 -17.99 18.13
C THR A 356 9.18 -18.03 19.38
N GLY A 357 9.42 -16.86 19.99
CA GLY A 357 10.15 -16.76 21.25
C GLY A 357 11.68 -16.88 21.13
N GLY A 358 12.22 -17.00 19.92
CA GLY A 358 13.67 -17.01 19.70
C GLY A 358 14.28 -15.64 20.02
N GLN A 359 15.31 -15.61 20.86
CA GLN A 359 16.05 -14.40 21.19
C GLN A 359 17.53 -14.69 21.36
N SER A 360 18.37 -13.85 20.75
CA SER A 360 19.82 -13.90 20.95
C SER A 360 20.15 -13.52 22.40
N PRO A 361 20.83 -14.38 23.18
CA PRO A 361 21.21 -14.05 24.56
C PRO A 361 22.26 -12.93 24.60
N THR A 362 23.03 -12.75 23.54
CA THR A 362 24.12 -11.75 23.48
C THR A 362 23.62 -10.38 23.03
N THR A 363 22.71 -10.33 22.04
CA THR A 363 22.29 -9.07 21.41
C THR A 363 20.85 -8.69 21.72
N GLY A 364 20.07 -9.57 22.34
CA GLY A 364 18.63 -9.38 22.56
C GLY A 364 17.78 -9.44 21.28
N GLN A 365 18.40 -9.65 20.10
CA GLN A 365 17.72 -9.71 18.81
C GLN A 365 16.70 -10.85 18.78
N ARG A 366 15.44 -10.52 18.53
CA ARG A 366 14.34 -11.48 18.41
C ARG A 366 14.28 -12.09 17.01
N ILE A 367 13.92 -13.37 16.94
CA ILE A 367 13.72 -14.09 15.69
C ILE A 367 12.42 -14.90 15.70
N GLU A 368 11.86 -15.07 14.51
CA GLU A 368 10.76 -16.00 14.25
C GLU A 368 11.04 -16.83 13.01
N GLY A 369 10.52 -18.05 12.98
CA GLY A 369 10.78 -19.02 11.91
C GLY A 369 9.51 -19.62 11.34
N TYR A 370 9.46 -19.86 10.04
CA TYR A 370 8.39 -20.64 9.42
C TYR A 370 8.91 -21.99 8.91
N LEU A 371 8.24 -23.08 9.27
CA LEU A 371 8.47 -24.38 8.67
C LEU A 371 7.55 -24.54 7.46
N ILE A 372 8.15 -24.63 6.27
CA ILE A 372 7.43 -24.80 5.00
C ILE A 372 7.69 -26.20 4.49
N THR A 373 6.65 -26.98 4.20
CA THR A 373 6.80 -28.32 3.63
C THR A 373 6.49 -28.34 2.14
N LEU A 374 7.27 -29.11 1.38
CA LEU A 374 6.83 -29.65 0.10
C LEU A 374 6.05 -30.96 0.35
N GLY A 375 5.02 -31.25 -0.45
CA GLY A 375 4.30 -32.53 -0.34
C GLY A 375 5.02 -33.72 -0.98
N ALA A 376 6.15 -33.49 -1.66
CA ALA A 376 6.93 -34.53 -2.33
C ALA A 376 7.88 -35.24 -1.36
N THR A 377 7.84 -36.57 -1.31
CA THR A 377 8.81 -37.40 -0.58
C THR A 377 10.14 -37.52 -1.36
N PRO A 378 11.24 -38.00 -0.73
CA PRO A 378 12.49 -38.29 -1.46
C PRO A 378 12.28 -39.18 -2.68
N ARG A 379 11.44 -40.20 -2.55
CA ARG A 379 11.12 -41.12 -3.65
C ARG A 379 10.48 -40.39 -4.83
N GLN A 380 9.50 -39.53 -4.58
CA GLN A 380 8.88 -38.73 -5.65
C GLN A 380 9.89 -37.76 -6.25
N MET A 381 10.65 -37.04 -5.43
CA MET A 381 11.63 -36.08 -5.95
C MET A 381 12.70 -36.73 -6.84
N MET A 382 13.14 -37.96 -6.53
CA MET A 382 14.08 -38.72 -7.37
C MET A 382 13.43 -39.34 -8.62
N GLN A 383 12.10 -39.50 -8.64
CA GLN A 383 11.36 -40.02 -9.79
C GLN A 383 11.05 -38.95 -10.84
N HIS A 384 11.13 -37.67 -10.47
CA HIS A 384 10.93 -36.54 -11.37
C HIS A 384 12.26 -35.93 -11.80
N ASP A 385 12.22 -35.14 -12.88
CA ASP A 385 13.35 -34.31 -13.26
C ASP A 385 13.66 -33.25 -12.17
N PRO A 386 14.90 -32.75 -12.07
CA PRO A 386 15.24 -31.72 -11.08
C PRO A 386 14.36 -30.45 -11.17
N HIS A 387 13.91 -30.07 -12.36
CA HIS A 387 13.09 -28.88 -12.58
C HIS A 387 11.73 -28.96 -11.89
N PHE A 388 11.15 -30.16 -11.77
CA PHE A 388 9.97 -30.43 -10.95
C PHE A 388 10.14 -29.94 -9.50
N THR A 389 11.29 -30.24 -8.90
CA THR A 389 11.60 -29.90 -7.50
C THR A 389 11.96 -28.42 -7.39
N TYR A 390 12.77 -27.88 -8.31
CA TYR A 390 13.13 -26.45 -8.36
C TYR A 390 11.90 -25.54 -8.39
N LYS A 391 10.91 -25.83 -9.25
CA LYS A 391 9.68 -25.04 -9.35
C LYS A 391 8.93 -24.93 -8.03
N ARG A 392 8.95 -25.99 -7.23
CA ARG A 392 8.30 -26.04 -5.91
C ARG A 392 9.11 -25.32 -4.85
N ILE A 393 10.43 -25.49 -4.86
CA ILE A 393 11.32 -24.73 -3.97
C ILE A 393 11.17 -23.23 -4.25
N ASN A 394 11.15 -22.80 -5.52
CA ASN A 394 10.95 -21.39 -5.89
C ASN A 394 9.58 -20.88 -5.39
N THR A 395 8.54 -21.71 -5.45
CA THR A 395 7.22 -21.36 -4.88
C THR A 395 7.28 -21.23 -3.35
N ALA A 396 8.02 -22.09 -2.67
CA ALA A 396 8.24 -22.02 -1.23
C ALA A 396 9.09 -20.80 -0.83
N ALA A 397 10.11 -20.45 -1.62
CA ALA A 397 10.94 -19.26 -1.43
C ALA A 397 10.08 -17.99 -1.50
N ARG A 398 9.23 -17.85 -2.53
CA ARG A 398 8.31 -16.72 -2.64
C ARG A 398 7.30 -16.67 -1.49
N MET A 399 6.84 -17.83 -1.00
CA MET A 399 6.01 -17.90 0.20
C MET A 399 6.77 -17.42 1.44
N ALA A 400 8.02 -17.83 1.62
CA ALA A 400 8.88 -17.40 2.71
C ALA A 400 9.13 -15.87 2.69
N GLU A 401 9.48 -15.32 1.53
CA GLU A 401 9.65 -13.87 1.34
C GLU A 401 8.36 -13.11 1.70
N ARG A 402 7.21 -13.62 1.25
CA ARG A 402 5.90 -13.04 1.58
C ARG A 402 5.59 -13.08 3.07
N LEU A 403 6.10 -14.08 3.81
CA LEU A 403 6.02 -14.14 5.27
C LEU A 403 7.06 -13.25 5.98
N GLY A 404 7.87 -12.50 5.21
CA GLY A 404 8.90 -11.61 5.70
C GLY A 404 10.22 -12.31 6.05
N ALA A 405 10.38 -13.58 5.68
CA ALA A 405 11.63 -14.30 5.90
C ALA A 405 12.74 -13.70 5.03
N ARG A 406 13.87 -13.36 5.66
CA ARG A 406 15.08 -12.85 4.98
C ARG A 406 16.04 -13.95 4.57
N LEU A 407 15.87 -15.13 5.18
CA LEU A 407 16.69 -16.31 4.97
C LEU A 407 15.77 -17.53 4.88
N MET A 408 16.03 -18.40 3.92
CA MET A 408 15.37 -19.70 3.84
C MET A 408 16.43 -20.81 3.84
N GLY A 409 16.39 -21.68 4.84
CA GLY A 409 17.23 -22.87 4.88
C GLY A 409 16.60 -24.02 4.07
N LEU A 410 17.41 -24.70 3.25
CA LEU A 410 17.00 -25.87 2.47
C LEU A 410 17.37 -27.15 3.23
N GLY A 411 16.48 -27.63 4.10
CA GLY A 411 16.73 -28.80 4.93
C GLY A 411 16.75 -30.10 4.12
N ALA A 412 17.87 -30.83 4.13
CA ALA A 412 18.02 -32.13 3.47
C ALA A 412 17.82 -32.16 1.93
N PHE A 413 17.81 -30.99 1.27
CA PHE A 413 17.72 -30.88 -0.19
C PHE A 413 19.08 -30.85 -0.89
N THR A 414 20.19 -30.77 -0.16
CA THR A 414 21.55 -30.75 -0.72
C THR A 414 21.86 -31.98 -1.58
N SER A 415 21.31 -33.14 -1.23
CA SER A 415 21.47 -34.39 -1.99
C SER A 415 20.48 -34.56 -3.15
N VAL A 416 19.42 -33.76 -3.21
CA VAL A 416 18.32 -33.89 -4.20
C VAL A 416 18.43 -32.82 -5.30
N VAL A 417 18.99 -31.65 -4.97
CA VAL A 417 19.05 -30.49 -5.85
C VAL A 417 20.42 -30.38 -6.56
N GLY A 418 21.44 -31.12 -6.11
CA GLY A 418 22.71 -31.31 -6.84
C GLY A 418 23.67 -30.12 -6.84
N ASP A 419 23.19 -28.88 -6.66
CA ASP A 419 23.99 -27.65 -6.66
C ASP A 419 23.95 -26.87 -5.33
N ALA A 420 23.48 -27.51 -4.26
CA ALA A 420 23.29 -26.91 -2.93
C ALA A 420 22.38 -25.66 -2.88
N GLY A 421 21.50 -25.47 -3.88
CA GLY A 421 20.51 -24.39 -3.90
C GLY A 421 20.96 -23.11 -4.63
N ILE A 422 22.07 -23.15 -5.38
CA ILE A 422 22.57 -22.00 -6.15
C ILE A 422 21.53 -21.57 -7.21
N THR A 423 20.95 -22.51 -7.95
CA THR A 423 19.93 -22.24 -8.96
C THR A 423 18.70 -21.58 -8.34
N VAL A 424 18.28 -22.04 -7.17
CA VAL A 424 17.13 -21.47 -6.44
C VAL A 424 17.41 -20.02 -6.04
N ALA A 425 18.63 -19.71 -5.56
CA ALA A 425 19.00 -18.35 -5.17
C ALA A 425 19.03 -17.37 -6.37
N HIS A 426 19.25 -17.86 -7.59
CA HIS A 426 19.21 -17.05 -8.82
C HIS A 426 17.81 -16.93 -9.44
N GLU A 427 16.94 -17.94 -9.26
CA GLU A 427 15.61 -17.99 -9.90
C GLU A 427 14.44 -17.54 -9.01
N ALA A 428 14.63 -17.49 -7.69
CA ALA A 428 13.64 -16.99 -6.73
C ALA A 428 13.39 -15.50 -6.94
#